data_AF-A0A9D4RNW2-F1
#
_entry.id   AF-A0A9D4RNW2-F1
#
_cell.length_a   1.000
_cell.length_b   1.000
_cell.length_c   1.000
_cell.angle_alpha   90.00
_cell.angle_beta   90.00
_cell.angle_gamma   90.00
#
_symmetry.space_group_name_H-M   'P 1'
#
loop_
_entity.id
_entity.type
_entity.pdbx_description
1 polymer ?
#
loop_
_entity_poly.entity_id
_entity_poly.type
_entity_poly.pdbx_seq_one_letter_code
_entity_poly.pdbx_strand_id
1 'polypeptide(L)'
;MCSKLTVTQIVKSLKLYTPVDVFEEPVPISYIRKIEQKLKERESTDNSLLMDLKYSYSVTFPFNASSIALETIKVPQQLNIAKLVVRC
;
A
#
# COMPACT_ATOMS: atom_id res chain seq x y z
N MET A 1 -19.02 -2.75 -1.07
CA MET A 1 -18.26 -1.60 -0.52
C MET A 1 -17.53 -2.06 0.75
N CYS A 2 -16.32 -1.56 1.04
CA CYS A 2 -15.48 -1.95 2.21
C CYS A 2 -14.98 -3.41 2.25
N SER A 3 -14.53 -3.97 1.13
CA SER A 3 -13.92 -5.31 1.07
C SER A 3 -12.42 -5.33 1.46
N LYS A 4 -11.74 -4.18 1.41
CA LYS A 4 -10.31 -4.03 1.75
C LYS A 4 -10.05 -3.51 3.17
N LEU A 5 -11.10 -3.33 3.97
CA LEU A 5 -11.00 -2.84 5.35
C LEU A 5 -11.32 -3.97 6.33
N THR A 6 -10.59 -4.01 7.44
CA THR A 6 -10.87 -4.93 8.55
C THR A 6 -12.18 -4.55 9.25
N VAL A 7 -12.80 -5.51 9.94
CA VAL A 7 -14.03 -5.25 10.72
C VAL A 7 -13.78 -4.13 11.73
N THR A 8 -12.64 -4.16 12.41
CA THR A 8 -12.22 -3.15 13.39
C THR A 8 -12.12 -1.74 12.77
N GLN A 9 -11.58 -1.61 11.55
CA GLN A 9 -11.49 -0.34 10.83
C GLN A 9 -12.85 0.21 10.45
N ILE A 10 -13.75 -0.64 9.93
CA ILE A 10 -15.11 -0.23 9.55
C ILE A 10 -15.86 0.28 10.77
N VAL A 11 -15.85 -0.49 11.86
CA VAL A 11 -16.51 -0.13 13.11
C VAL A 11 -15.94 1.16 13.70
N LYS A 12 -14.62 1.32 13.69
CA LYS A 12 -13.98 2.53 14.23
C LYS A 12 -14.34 3.76 13.41
N SER A 13 -14.42 3.64 12.09
CA SER A 13 -14.84 4.72 11.19
C SER A 13 -16.27 5.16 11.49
N LEU A 14 -17.20 4.21 11.64
CA LEU A 14 -18.60 4.50 12.01
C LEU A 14 -18.73 5.14 13.38
N LYS A 15 -17.92 4.72 14.37
CA LYS A 15 -17.92 5.29 15.74
C LYS A 15 -17.35 6.71 15.80
N LEU A 16 -16.43 7.08 14.91
CA LEU A 16 -15.80 8.41 14.86
C LEU A 16 -16.53 9.38 13.93
N TYR A 17 -17.52 8.90 13.18
CA TYR A 17 -18.26 9.73 12.24
C TYR A 17 -18.92 10.90 12.99
N THR A 18 -18.55 12.11 12.57
CA THR A 18 -19.08 13.36 13.11
C THR A 18 -19.81 14.06 11.96
N PRO A 19 -21.15 14.17 12.02
CA PRO A 19 -21.95 14.88 11.02
C PRO A 19 -21.45 16.31 10.80
N VAL A 20 -21.38 16.75 9.54
CA VAL A 20 -20.86 18.09 9.19
C VAL A 20 -21.98 19.11 9.01
N ASP A 21 -23.17 18.66 8.59
CA ASP A 21 -24.31 19.52 8.27
C ASP A 21 -25.63 18.97 8.85
N VAL A 22 -26.69 19.78 8.84
CA VAL A 22 -28.02 19.47 9.38
C VAL A 22 -28.76 18.35 8.63
N PHE A 23 -28.27 17.96 7.46
CA PHE A 23 -28.80 16.83 6.69
C PHE A 23 -28.16 15.49 7.07
N GLU A 24 -27.17 15.50 7.96
CA GLU A 24 -26.46 14.31 8.42
C GLU A 24 -26.84 13.96 9.86
N GLU A 25 -27.09 12.68 10.11
CA GLU A 25 -27.37 12.17 11.45
C GLU A 25 -26.18 11.32 11.95
N PRO A 26 -25.88 11.34 13.26
CA PRO A 26 -24.84 10.50 13.82
C PRO A 26 -25.23 9.02 13.68
N VAL A 27 -24.26 8.16 13.44
CA VAL A 27 -24.51 6.73 13.25
C VAL A 27 -25.01 6.11 14.57
N PRO A 28 -26.22 5.53 14.62
CA PRO A 28 -26.74 4.93 15.84
C PRO A 28 -25.94 3.69 16.28
N ILE A 29 -25.78 3.49 17.59
CA ILE A 29 -25.08 2.32 18.15
C ILE A 29 -25.76 1.01 17.71
N SER A 30 -27.08 0.99 17.59
CA SER A 30 -27.85 -0.15 17.10
C SER A 30 -27.49 -0.53 15.66
N TYR A 31 -27.20 0.47 14.82
CA TYR A 31 -26.74 0.25 13.45
C TYR A 31 -25.32 -0.34 13.43
N ILE A 32 -24.41 0.20 14.23
CA ILE A 32 -23.03 -0.30 14.36
C ILE A 32 -23.03 -1.77 14.79
N ARG A 33 -23.87 -2.16 15.78
CA ARG A 33 -24.00 -3.56 16.22
C ARG A 33 -24.52 -4.48 15.12
N LYS A 34 -25.48 -4.02 14.30
CA LYS A 34 -25.97 -4.79 13.13
C LYS A 34 -24.86 -5.02 12.11
N ILE A 35 -24.03 -4.00 11.86
CA ILE A 35 -22.88 -4.12 10.97
C ILE A 35 -21.82 -5.06 11.56
N GLU A 36 -21.47 -4.92 12.84
CA GLU A 36 -20.56 -5.85 13.53
C GLU A 36 -21.03 -7.30 13.40
N GLN A 37 -22.32 -7.56 13.65
CA GLN A 37 -22.90 -8.89 13.53
C GLN A 37 -22.82 -9.44 12.09
N LYS A 38 -23.18 -8.62 11.10
CA LYS A 38 -23.11 -9.00 9.68
C LYS A 38 -21.68 -9.29 9.22
N LEU A 39 -20.69 -8.61 9.80
CA LEU A 39 -19.29 -8.76 9.44
C LEU A 39 -18.60 -9.95 10.12
N LYS A 40 -19.22 -10.59 11.12
CA LYS A 40 -18.70 -11.83 11.73
C LYS A 40 -18.58 -12.99 10.76
N GLU A 41 -19.36 -12.98 9.68
CA GLU A 41 -19.33 -14.00 8.62
C GLU A 41 -18.11 -13.88 7.71
N ARG A 42 -17.34 -12.78 7.80
CA ARG A 42 -16.10 -12.65 7.03
C ARG A 42 -15.02 -13.50 7.68
N GLU A 43 -14.42 -14.40 6.91
CA GLU A 43 -13.14 -15.02 7.26
C GLU A 43 -12.02 -13.95 7.18
N SER A 44 -11.97 -13.05 8.16
CA SER A 44 -10.89 -12.09 8.28
C SER A 44 -9.82 -12.65 9.20
N THR A 45 -8.66 -12.99 8.64
CA THR A 45 -7.47 -13.39 9.39
C THR A 45 -6.91 -12.27 10.27
N ASP A 46 -7.19 -11.02 9.91
CA ASP A 46 -6.65 -9.84 10.58
C ASP A 46 -7.73 -8.99 11.27
N ASN A 47 -7.60 -8.87 12.59
CA ASN A 47 -8.39 -7.97 13.45
C ASN A 47 -7.71 -6.63 13.72
N SER A 48 -6.62 -6.33 13.01
CA SER A 48 -5.83 -5.11 13.21
C SER A 48 -6.62 -3.84 12.86
N LEU A 49 -6.47 -2.81 13.68
CA LEU A 49 -7.03 -1.47 13.40
C LEU A 49 -6.09 -0.67 12.48
N LEU A 50 -4.80 -0.70 12.79
CA LEU A 50 -3.78 0.04 12.05
C LEU A 50 -3.21 -0.82 10.92
N MET A 51 -2.86 -0.16 9.81
CA MET A 51 -2.10 -0.78 8.73
C MET A 51 -0.61 -0.65 9.02
N ASP A 52 0.18 -1.64 8.61
CA ASP A 52 1.64 -1.54 8.67
C ASP A 52 2.16 -0.63 7.55
N LEU A 53 2.46 0.62 7.90
CA LEU A 53 3.01 1.61 6.97
C LEU A 53 4.46 1.33 6.58
N LYS A 54 5.15 0.43 7.30
CA LYS A 54 6.54 0.02 7.01
C LYS A 54 6.59 -1.28 6.21
N TYR A 55 5.44 -1.87 5.91
CA TYR A 55 5.38 -3.07 5.09
C TYR A 55 6.01 -2.80 3.73
N SER A 56 6.95 -3.67 3.36
CA SER A 56 7.62 -3.64 2.06
C SER A 56 7.22 -4.87 1.26
N TYR A 57 6.69 -4.64 0.06
CA TYR A 57 6.43 -5.73 -0.87
C TYR A 57 7.75 -6.37 -1.31
N SER A 58 7.74 -7.69 -1.52
CA SER A 58 8.89 -8.40 -2.07
C SER A 58 9.20 -7.88 -3.47
N VAL A 59 10.45 -7.46 -3.69
CA VAL A 59 10.90 -6.97 -5.00
C VAL A 59 11.43 -8.15 -5.81
N THR A 60 11.01 -8.22 -7.06
CA THR A 60 11.55 -9.16 -8.05
C THR A 60 12.26 -8.39 -9.15
N PHE A 61 13.39 -8.93 -9.62
CA PHE A 61 14.17 -8.35 -10.72
C PHE A 61 14.04 -9.27 -11.94
N PRO A 62 12.98 -9.12 -12.75
CA PRO A 62 12.84 -9.90 -13.96
C PRO A 62 13.94 -9.54 -14.96
N PHE A 63 14.26 -10.48 -15.85
CA PHE A 63 15.17 -10.21 -16.95
C PHE A 63 14.62 -9.06 -17.82
N ASN A 64 15.45 -8.03 -18.02
CA ASN A 64 15.14 -6.89 -18.88
C ASN A 64 16.34 -6.64 -19.80
N ALA A 65 16.21 -7.04 -21.07
CA ALA A 65 17.29 -6.91 -22.04
C ALA A 65 17.50 -5.43 -22.44
N SER A 66 18.75 -4.96 -22.39
CA SER A 66 19.12 -3.66 -22.94
C SER A 66 19.38 -3.76 -24.44
N SER A 67 18.92 -2.79 -25.22
CA SER A 67 19.28 -2.62 -26.64
C SER A 67 20.61 -1.88 -26.84
N ILE A 68 21.42 -1.75 -25.79
CA ILE A 68 22.66 -0.97 -25.80
C ILE A 68 23.79 -1.84 -26.36
N ALA A 69 24.37 -1.37 -27.46
CA ALA A 69 25.61 -1.87 -28.02
C ALA A 69 26.80 -1.44 -27.15
N LEU A 70 27.54 -2.40 -26.59
CA LEU A 70 28.65 -2.14 -25.67
C LEU A 70 29.77 -1.30 -26.29
N GLU A 71 29.96 -1.44 -27.61
CA GLU A 71 30.94 -0.69 -28.41
C GLU A 71 30.62 0.81 -28.52
N THR A 72 29.37 1.22 -28.25
CA THR A 72 28.96 2.63 -28.30
C THR A 72 29.11 3.37 -26.97
N ILE A 73 29.39 2.65 -25.88
CA ILE A 73 29.46 3.21 -24.53
C ILE A 73 30.76 4.02 -24.37
N LYS A 74 30.63 5.30 -24.03
CA LYS A 74 31.75 6.20 -23.70
C LYS A 74 31.73 6.55 -22.22
N VAL A 75 32.90 6.54 -21.56
CA VAL A 75 33.03 6.87 -20.14
C VAL A 75 33.22 8.38 -19.96
N PRO A 76 32.34 9.06 -19.22
CA PRO A 76 32.53 10.47 -18.84
C PRO A 76 33.79 10.68 -17.99
N GLN A 77 34.54 11.74 -18.29
CA GLN A 77 35.81 12.05 -17.62
C GLN A 77 35.65 12.33 -16.11
N GLN A 78 34.49 12.84 -15.71
CA GLN A 78 34.13 13.19 -14.33
C GLN A 78 34.12 11.96 -13.40
N LEU A 79 33.95 10.75 -13.96
CA LEU A 79 33.93 9.52 -13.17
C LEU A 79 35.32 9.09 -12.70
N ASN A 80 36.41 9.66 -13.23
CA ASN A 80 37.81 9.36 -12.84
C ASN A 80 38.21 7.87 -12.85
N ILE A 81 37.42 7.01 -13.49
CA ILE A 81 37.64 5.55 -13.60
C ILE A 81 38.41 5.15 -14.86
N ALA A 82 39.04 6.09 -15.56
CA ALA A 82 39.73 5.85 -16.82
C ALA A 82 40.84 4.78 -16.73
N LYS A 83 41.38 4.53 -15.53
CA LYS A 83 42.38 3.50 -15.25
C LYS A 83 41.84 2.05 -15.26
N LEU A 84 40.52 1.86 -15.19
CA LEU A 84 39.86 0.55 -15.21
C LEU A 84 39.41 0.12 -16.60
N VAL A 85 39.47 1.02 -17.59
CA VAL A 85 39.11 0.71 -18.97
C VAL A 85 40.30 -0.01 -19.63
N VAL A 86 40.26 -1.34 -19.60
CA VAL A 86 41.14 -2.17 -20.44
C VAL A 86 40.72 -1.91 -21.89
N ARG A 87 41.60 -1.26 -22.65
CA ARG A 87 41.45 -1.18 -24.11
C ARG A 87 41.70 -2.59 -24.64
N CYS A 88 40.64 -3.25 -25.13
CA CYS A 88 40.79 -4.46 -25.95
C CYS A 88 41.60 -4.14 -27.21
#